data_AF-A0A097ET89-F1
#
_entry.id   AF-A0A097ET89-F1
#
_cell.length_a   1.000
_cell.length_b   1.000
_cell.length_c   1.000
_cell.angle_alpha   90.00
_cell.angle_beta   90.00
_cell.angle_gamma   90.00
#
_symmetry.space_group_name_H-M   'P 1'
#
loop_
_entity.id
_entity.type
_entity.pdbx_description
1 polymer ?
#
loop_
_entity_poly.entity_id
_entity_poly.type
_entity_poly.pdbx_seq_one_letter_code
_entity_poly.pdbx_strand_id
1 'polypeptide(L)'
;RTLEDAVGCTAGPKGLTVAISKPYGSPEITKDGYKVMKSIKPEEPLAAAIASIITQSASQCNDKVGDGTTTCSILTAKVIEEVSKAKAAGSDIVSIRSGILKAKEAVLASLMSMRREVEEEEIAQVATISANGDKNIGSKIAQCVKEVGRDGVITVEESKGFKDLEVEKTDGMQFDRGYLSPYFVTNAEKMLVEFENPYIFLTEKKINLVQNILPILENVARSGRPLLIIAEDVEGEALSTLVLNKLRGGLQVAAVKAPGFGDRRKDMLGDIAVIAGAKYVVNDELAVKMEDITLSDLGTAKNVRITKDTTT
;
A
#
# COMPACT_ATOMS: atom_id res chain seq x y z
N ARG A 1 -7.86 -22.88 -16.97
CA ARG A 1 -6.85 -23.39 -17.93
C ARG A 1 -5.93 -22.27 -18.37
N THR A 2 -6.31 -21.35 -19.27
CA THR A 2 -5.42 -20.23 -19.70
C THR A 2 -4.73 -19.46 -18.56
N LEU A 3 -5.47 -19.12 -17.50
CA LEU A 3 -4.90 -18.45 -16.33
C LEU A 3 -3.95 -19.36 -15.54
N GLU A 4 -4.29 -20.63 -15.38
CA GLU A 4 -3.45 -21.62 -14.70
C GLU A 4 -2.17 -21.91 -15.51
N ASP A 5 -2.25 -21.99 -16.83
CA ASP A 5 -1.08 -22.25 -17.68
C ASP A 5 -0.13 -21.04 -17.70
N ALA A 6 -0.70 -19.83 -17.84
CA ALA A 6 0.07 -18.59 -17.87
C ALA A 6 0.66 -18.22 -16.50
N VAL A 7 -0.10 -18.34 -15.42
CA VAL A 7 0.36 -17.99 -14.07
C VAL A 7 1.12 -19.15 -13.43
N GLY A 8 0.68 -20.39 -13.64
CA GLY A 8 1.31 -21.58 -13.05
C GLY A 8 2.72 -21.84 -13.56
N CYS A 9 3.04 -21.46 -14.80
CA CYS A 9 4.41 -21.58 -15.29
C CYS A 9 5.40 -20.65 -14.55
N THR A 10 4.92 -19.59 -13.89
CA THR A 10 5.74 -18.69 -13.07
C THR A 10 5.99 -19.21 -11.64
N ALA A 11 5.33 -20.30 -11.25
CA ALA A 11 5.39 -20.80 -9.88
C ALA A 11 6.75 -21.45 -9.53
N GLY A 12 7.27 -21.13 -8.35
CA GLY A 12 8.44 -21.77 -7.76
C GLY A 12 9.80 -21.31 -8.30
N PRO A 13 10.90 -21.86 -7.78
CA PRO A 13 12.26 -21.37 -8.06
C PRO A 13 12.72 -21.59 -9.51
N LYS A 14 12.09 -22.55 -10.22
CA LYS A 14 12.31 -22.81 -11.64
C LYS A 14 11.20 -22.23 -12.53
N GLY A 15 10.45 -21.26 -12.01
CA GLY A 15 9.43 -20.55 -12.76
C GLY A 15 9.97 -19.98 -14.07
N LEU A 16 9.21 -20.20 -15.15
CA LEU A 16 9.47 -19.67 -16.47
C LEU A 16 9.15 -18.17 -16.51
N THR A 17 9.81 -17.49 -17.44
CA THR A 17 9.57 -16.07 -17.67
C THR A 17 8.45 -15.90 -18.69
N VAL A 18 7.52 -15.01 -18.38
CA VAL A 18 6.38 -14.67 -19.25
C VAL A 18 6.61 -13.29 -19.86
N ALA A 19 6.39 -13.18 -21.17
CA ALA A 19 6.43 -11.91 -21.87
C ALA A 19 5.01 -11.33 -21.98
N ILE A 20 4.83 -10.12 -21.49
CA ILE A 20 3.57 -9.38 -21.49
C ILE A 20 3.66 -8.25 -22.52
N SER A 21 2.75 -8.29 -23.50
CA SER A 21 2.64 -7.20 -24.47
C SER A 21 2.09 -5.94 -23.81
N LYS A 22 2.78 -4.80 -24.02
CA LYS A 22 2.31 -3.47 -23.60
C LYS A 22 1.77 -2.71 -24.81
N PRO A 23 0.76 -1.83 -24.64
CA PRO A 23 0.22 -1.03 -25.75
C PRO A 23 1.27 -0.14 -26.44
N TYR A 24 2.30 0.25 -25.70
CA TYR A 24 3.42 1.06 -26.18
C TYR A 24 4.73 0.55 -25.59
N GLY A 25 5.81 0.63 -26.37
CA GLY A 25 7.16 0.24 -25.95
C GLY A 25 7.46 -1.25 -26.09
N SER A 26 8.53 -1.68 -25.45
CA SER A 26 8.98 -3.08 -25.45
C SER A 26 8.11 -3.96 -24.54
N PRO A 27 7.97 -5.26 -24.84
CA PRO A 27 7.24 -6.19 -23.97
C PRO A 27 7.89 -6.26 -22.58
N GLU A 28 7.06 -6.33 -21.55
CA GLU A 28 7.54 -6.55 -20.18
C GLU A 28 7.79 -8.04 -19.95
N ILE A 29 9.01 -8.36 -19.55
CA ILE A 29 9.44 -9.73 -19.28
C ILE A 29 9.44 -9.91 -17.76
N THR A 30 8.61 -10.82 -17.24
CA THR A 30 8.44 -10.98 -15.80
C THR A 30 8.30 -12.45 -15.38
N LYS A 31 8.72 -12.75 -14.15
CA LYS A 31 8.44 -14.01 -13.44
C LYS A 31 7.38 -13.84 -12.34
N ASP A 32 6.82 -12.64 -12.20
CA ASP A 32 5.81 -12.34 -11.19
C ASP A 32 4.41 -12.75 -11.70
N GLY A 33 3.86 -13.79 -11.07
CA GLY A 33 2.53 -14.30 -11.39
C GLY A 33 1.40 -13.29 -11.19
N TYR A 34 1.54 -12.33 -10.27
CA TYR A 34 0.54 -11.29 -10.04
C TYR A 34 0.43 -10.34 -11.24
N LYS A 35 1.58 -9.89 -11.77
CA LYS A 35 1.62 -9.06 -12.98
C LYS A 35 1.08 -9.79 -14.19
N VAL A 36 1.45 -11.07 -14.37
CA VAL A 36 0.93 -11.91 -15.45
C VAL A 36 -0.59 -12.00 -15.38
N MET A 37 -1.14 -12.28 -14.20
CA MET A 37 -2.58 -12.41 -14.01
C MET A 37 -3.35 -11.13 -14.35
N LYS A 38 -2.87 -9.96 -13.91
CA LYS A 38 -3.50 -8.66 -14.23
C LYS A 38 -3.54 -8.36 -15.72
N SER A 39 -2.62 -8.92 -16.50
CA SER A 39 -2.55 -8.71 -17.94
C SER A 39 -3.55 -9.56 -18.73
N ILE A 40 -4.07 -10.64 -18.14
CA ILE A 40 -4.97 -11.58 -18.81
C ILE A 40 -6.39 -10.98 -18.86
N LYS A 41 -6.83 -10.63 -20.08
CA LYS A 41 -8.18 -10.13 -20.36
C LYS A 41 -8.81 -10.91 -21.51
N PRO A 42 -9.56 -11.99 -21.20
CA PRO A 42 -10.28 -12.76 -22.21
C PRO A 42 -11.32 -11.90 -22.93
N GLU A 43 -11.52 -12.15 -24.23
CA GLU A 43 -12.56 -11.46 -25.02
C GLU A 43 -13.96 -11.95 -24.68
N GLU A 44 -14.10 -13.24 -24.36
CA GLU A 44 -15.39 -13.82 -24.01
C GLU A 44 -15.89 -13.28 -22.65
N PRO A 45 -17.11 -12.74 -22.55
CA PRO A 45 -17.61 -12.13 -21.32
C PRO A 45 -17.60 -13.06 -20.09
N LEU A 46 -17.94 -14.34 -20.27
CA LEU A 46 -17.95 -15.32 -19.19
C LEU A 46 -16.53 -15.62 -18.69
N ALA A 47 -15.59 -15.81 -19.63
CA ALA A 47 -14.18 -16.02 -19.30
C ALA A 47 -13.57 -14.78 -18.63
N ALA A 48 -13.93 -13.58 -19.07
CA ALA A 48 -13.51 -12.32 -18.46
C ALA A 48 -14.04 -12.18 -17.02
N ALA A 49 -15.30 -12.54 -16.77
CA ALA A 49 -15.88 -12.54 -15.43
C ALA A 49 -15.14 -13.51 -14.48
N ILE A 50 -14.85 -14.73 -14.95
CA ILE A 50 -14.11 -15.73 -14.16
C ILE A 50 -12.68 -15.26 -13.87
N ALA A 51 -11.98 -14.74 -14.89
CA ALA A 51 -10.64 -14.20 -14.72
C ALA A 51 -10.61 -13.05 -13.71
N SER A 52 -11.61 -12.17 -13.74
CA SER A 52 -11.76 -11.07 -12.78
C SER A 52 -11.95 -11.58 -11.34
N ILE A 53 -12.77 -12.61 -11.13
CA ILE A 53 -12.99 -13.21 -9.80
C ILE A 53 -11.68 -13.80 -9.23
N ILE A 54 -10.92 -14.53 -10.06
CA ILE A 54 -9.63 -15.09 -9.66
C ILE A 54 -8.63 -13.97 -9.35
N THR A 55 -8.59 -12.94 -10.19
CA THR A 55 -7.71 -11.77 -10.01
C THR A 55 -8.02 -11.00 -8.74
N GLN A 56 -9.30 -10.82 -8.42
CA GLN A 56 -9.75 -10.18 -7.19
C GLN A 56 -9.33 -10.99 -5.96
N SER A 57 -9.48 -12.32 -6.01
CA SER A 57 -9.10 -13.21 -4.92
C SER A 57 -7.59 -13.16 -4.65
N ALA A 58 -6.78 -13.20 -5.70
CA ALA A 58 -5.33 -13.08 -5.61
C ALA A 58 -4.90 -11.69 -5.13
N SER A 59 -5.55 -10.62 -5.58
CA SER A 59 -5.26 -9.26 -5.09
C SER A 59 -5.56 -9.14 -3.60
N GLN A 60 -6.68 -9.67 -3.12
CA GLN A 60 -6.97 -9.68 -1.67
C GLN A 60 -5.96 -10.50 -0.86
N CYS A 61 -5.42 -11.59 -1.44
CA CYS A 61 -4.34 -12.35 -0.83
C CYS A 61 -3.07 -11.49 -0.72
N ASN A 62 -2.69 -10.82 -1.81
CA ASN A 62 -1.55 -9.91 -1.84
C ASN A 62 -1.70 -8.76 -0.84
N ASP A 63 -2.87 -8.13 -0.78
CA ASP A 63 -3.12 -6.98 0.09
C ASP A 63 -3.06 -7.36 1.58
N LYS A 64 -3.41 -8.60 1.93
CA LYS A 64 -3.42 -9.07 3.32
C LYS A 64 -2.11 -9.69 3.78
N VAL A 65 -1.38 -10.35 2.89
CA VAL A 65 -0.24 -11.23 3.26
C VAL A 65 1.03 -10.88 2.49
N GLY A 66 0.96 -10.10 1.41
CA GLY A 66 2.11 -9.64 0.62
C GLY A 66 2.68 -10.68 -0.37
N ASP A 67 2.25 -11.94 -0.31
CA ASP A 67 2.69 -13.03 -1.19
C ASP A 67 1.59 -14.11 -1.36
N GLY A 68 1.84 -15.14 -2.16
CA GLY A 68 0.96 -16.28 -2.36
C GLY A 68 -0.05 -16.12 -3.48
N THR A 69 0.08 -15.08 -4.30
CA THR A 69 -0.85 -14.76 -5.41
C THR A 69 -0.95 -15.90 -6.41
N THR A 70 0.17 -16.45 -6.85
CA THR A 70 0.25 -17.61 -7.76
C THR A 70 -0.45 -18.83 -7.17
N THR A 71 -0.17 -19.17 -5.91
CA THR A 71 -0.79 -20.30 -5.20
C THR A 71 -2.30 -20.11 -5.05
N CYS A 72 -2.74 -18.92 -4.64
CA CYS A 72 -4.15 -18.56 -4.50
C CYS A 72 -4.90 -18.76 -5.83
N SER A 73 -4.32 -18.31 -6.94
CA SER A 73 -4.95 -18.43 -8.26
C SER A 73 -5.05 -19.86 -8.76
N ILE A 74 -4.00 -20.66 -8.58
CA ILE A 74 -4.01 -22.08 -8.97
C ILE A 74 -5.07 -22.83 -8.16
N LEU A 75 -5.08 -22.64 -6.83
CA LEU A 75 -6.07 -23.29 -5.97
C LEU A 75 -7.51 -22.86 -6.31
N THR A 76 -7.74 -21.57 -6.53
CA THR A 76 -9.06 -21.04 -6.92
C THR A 76 -9.51 -21.66 -8.24
N ALA A 77 -8.62 -21.72 -9.24
CA ALA A 77 -8.93 -22.33 -10.53
C ALA A 77 -9.28 -23.82 -10.40
N LYS A 78 -8.53 -24.58 -9.59
CA LYS A 78 -8.80 -26.01 -9.34
C LYS A 78 -10.09 -26.26 -8.59
N VAL A 79 -10.41 -25.45 -7.59
CA VAL A 79 -11.69 -25.56 -6.87
C VAL A 79 -12.86 -25.33 -7.84
N ILE A 80 -12.78 -24.31 -8.71
CA ILE A 80 -13.82 -24.06 -9.72
C ILE A 80 -13.96 -25.23 -10.70
N GLU A 81 -12.83 -25.78 -11.16
CA GLU A 81 -12.81 -26.94 -12.07
C GLU A 81 -13.51 -28.16 -11.44
N GLU A 82 -13.15 -28.52 -10.22
CA GLU A 82 -13.73 -29.68 -9.52
C GLU A 82 -15.20 -29.48 -9.14
N VAL A 83 -15.59 -28.26 -8.74
CA VAL A 83 -17.01 -27.92 -8.50
C VAL A 83 -17.82 -28.05 -9.79
N SER A 84 -17.27 -27.63 -10.93
CA SER A 84 -17.93 -27.76 -12.24
C SER A 84 -18.14 -29.23 -12.61
N LYS A 85 -17.13 -30.08 -12.41
CA LYS A 85 -17.23 -31.54 -12.62
C LYS A 85 -18.29 -32.18 -11.72
N ALA A 86 -18.28 -31.85 -10.42
CA ALA A 86 -19.25 -32.38 -9.45
C ALA A 86 -20.69 -31.96 -9.80
N LYS A 87 -20.88 -30.71 -10.23
CA LYS A 87 -22.19 -30.21 -10.70
C LYS A 87 -22.63 -30.91 -11.98
N ALA A 88 -21.74 -31.12 -12.95
CA ALA A 88 -22.06 -31.87 -14.17
C ALA A 88 -22.45 -33.33 -13.88
N ALA A 89 -21.92 -33.92 -12.81
CA ALA A 89 -22.30 -35.23 -12.30
C ALA A 89 -23.64 -35.24 -11.52
N GLY A 90 -24.33 -34.11 -11.41
CA GLY A 90 -25.65 -34.01 -10.76
C GLY A 90 -25.62 -33.75 -9.24
N SER A 91 -24.46 -33.39 -8.67
CA SER A 91 -24.36 -33.08 -7.24
C SER A 91 -25.00 -31.73 -6.89
N ASP A 92 -25.61 -31.66 -5.71
CA ASP A 92 -26.21 -30.42 -5.19
C ASP A 92 -25.16 -29.36 -4.81
N ILE A 93 -25.36 -28.13 -5.29
CA ILE A 93 -24.42 -27.01 -5.11
C ILE A 93 -24.32 -26.58 -3.64
N VAL A 94 -25.44 -26.63 -2.90
CA VAL A 94 -25.46 -26.20 -1.48
C VAL A 94 -24.61 -27.15 -0.65
N SER A 95 -24.75 -28.45 -0.90
CA SER A 95 -23.98 -29.51 -0.26
C SER A 95 -22.49 -29.42 -0.59
N ILE A 96 -22.14 -29.19 -1.86
CA ILE A 96 -20.74 -28.97 -2.27
C ILE A 96 -20.14 -27.77 -1.53
N ARG A 97 -20.85 -26.63 -1.50
CA ARG A 97 -20.39 -25.42 -0.81
C ARG A 97 -20.18 -25.69 0.68
N SER A 98 -21.12 -26.37 1.34
CA SER A 98 -20.99 -26.74 2.75
C SER A 98 -19.78 -27.64 2.99
N GLY A 99 -19.55 -28.63 2.13
CA GLY A 99 -18.40 -29.51 2.17
C GLY A 99 -17.07 -28.76 2.03
N ILE A 100 -16.97 -27.83 1.07
CA ILE A 100 -15.77 -27.00 0.87
C ILE A 100 -15.49 -26.14 2.10
N LEU A 101 -16.52 -25.52 2.70
CA LEU A 101 -16.33 -24.71 3.91
C LEU A 101 -15.84 -25.54 5.09
N LYS A 102 -16.40 -26.74 5.30
CA LYS A 102 -15.93 -27.66 6.35
C LYS A 102 -14.50 -28.14 6.09
N ALA A 103 -14.17 -28.49 4.85
CA ALA A 103 -12.82 -28.87 4.46
C ALA A 103 -11.82 -27.73 4.70
N LYS A 104 -12.20 -26.49 4.36
CA LYS A 104 -11.39 -25.30 4.63
C LYS A 104 -11.07 -25.15 6.11
N GLU A 105 -12.05 -25.29 7.01
CA GLU A 105 -11.82 -25.23 8.46
C GLU A 105 -10.90 -26.34 8.95
N ALA A 106 -11.09 -27.58 8.47
CA ALA A 106 -10.23 -28.71 8.84
C ALA A 106 -8.78 -28.52 8.36
N VAL A 107 -8.59 -28.05 7.12
CA VAL A 107 -7.27 -27.73 6.56
C VAL A 107 -6.63 -26.59 7.35
N LEU A 108 -7.38 -25.54 7.69
CA LEU A 108 -6.86 -24.42 8.47
C LEU A 108 -6.40 -24.86 9.86
N ALA A 109 -7.18 -25.70 10.55
CA ALA A 109 -6.79 -26.25 11.84
C ALA A 109 -5.50 -27.08 11.74
N SER A 110 -5.37 -27.90 10.69
CA SER A 110 -4.15 -28.66 10.43
C SER A 110 -2.95 -27.78 10.09
N LEU A 111 -3.13 -26.70 9.32
CA LEU A 111 -2.04 -25.78 8.99
C LEU A 111 -1.58 -25.01 10.23
N MET A 112 -2.52 -24.60 11.10
CA MET A 112 -2.19 -23.91 12.34
C MET A 112 -1.44 -24.81 13.33
N SER A 113 -1.71 -26.12 13.35
CA SER A 113 -0.94 -27.06 14.18
C SER A 113 0.45 -27.38 13.62
N MET A 114 0.66 -27.19 12.31
CA MET A 114 1.96 -27.35 11.65
C MET A 114 2.79 -26.06 11.65
N ARG A 115 2.22 -24.93 12.09
CA ARG A 115 2.91 -23.64 12.15
C ARG A 115 4.10 -23.75 13.13
N ARG A 116 5.25 -23.27 12.66
CA ARG A 116 6.44 -23.03 13.49
C ARG A 116 6.67 -21.53 13.59
N GLU A 117 7.01 -21.03 14.77
CA GLU A 117 7.47 -19.65 14.91
C GLU A 117 8.86 -19.49 14.30
N VAL A 118 9.10 -18.35 13.66
CA VAL A 118 10.36 -18.07 12.97
C VAL A 118 11.31 -17.45 13.99
N GLU A 119 12.46 -18.09 14.18
CA GLU A 119 13.55 -17.56 15.01
C GLU A 119 14.30 -16.44 14.26
N GLU A 120 15.02 -15.58 14.98
CA GLU A 120 15.73 -14.43 14.38
C GLU A 120 16.71 -14.86 13.28
N GLU A 121 17.38 -16.01 13.44
CA GLU A 121 18.33 -16.55 12.47
C GLU A 121 17.65 -17.04 11.18
N GLU A 122 16.35 -17.36 11.24
CA GLU A 122 15.59 -17.87 10.10
C GLU A 122 14.95 -16.75 9.26
N ILE A 123 14.89 -15.52 9.78
CA ILE A 123 14.33 -14.35 9.07
C ILE A 123 15.05 -14.14 7.73
N ALA A 124 16.38 -14.26 7.73
CA ALA A 124 17.18 -14.13 6.51
C ALA A 124 16.82 -15.19 5.46
N GLN A 125 16.54 -16.42 5.90
CA GLN A 125 16.17 -17.50 4.99
C GLN A 125 14.81 -17.26 4.35
N VAL A 126 13.82 -16.84 5.15
CA VAL A 126 12.49 -16.49 4.67
C VAL A 126 12.59 -15.34 3.65
N ALA A 127 13.31 -14.27 4.01
CA ALA A 127 13.50 -13.12 3.14
C ALA A 127 14.23 -13.48 1.82
N THR A 128 15.24 -14.35 1.87
CA THR A 128 15.93 -14.85 0.67
C THR A 128 14.99 -15.64 -0.24
N ILE A 129 14.13 -16.50 0.31
CA ILE A 129 13.18 -17.28 -0.50
C ILE A 129 12.17 -16.35 -1.18
N SER A 130 11.61 -15.39 -0.45
CA SER A 130 10.70 -14.38 -1.00
C SER A 130 11.37 -13.46 -2.04
N ALA A 131 12.66 -13.20 -1.89
CA ALA A 131 13.46 -12.46 -2.87
C ALA A 131 13.97 -13.33 -4.04
N ASN A 132 13.26 -14.41 -4.40
CA ASN A 132 13.62 -15.33 -5.49
C ASN A 132 15.04 -15.94 -5.37
N GLY A 133 15.51 -16.17 -4.14
CA GLY A 133 16.82 -16.76 -3.86
C GLY A 133 17.95 -15.75 -3.71
N ASP A 134 17.67 -14.44 -3.72
CA ASP A 134 18.69 -13.41 -3.50
C ASP A 134 19.12 -13.34 -2.02
N LYS A 135 20.34 -13.82 -1.76
CA LYS A 135 20.95 -13.80 -0.42
C LYS A 135 21.33 -12.41 0.05
N ASN A 136 21.71 -11.51 -0.86
CA ASN A 136 22.10 -10.14 -0.52
C ASN A 136 20.88 -9.39 0.02
N ILE A 137 19.76 -9.44 -0.71
CA ILE A 137 18.49 -8.85 -0.28
C ILE A 137 18.02 -9.46 1.04
N GLY A 138 18.00 -10.80 1.15
CA GLY A 138 17.56 -11.47 2.37
C GLY A 138 18.40 -11.12 3.61
N SER A 139 19.73 -11.02 3.46
CA SER A 139 20.62 -10.63 4.56
C SER A 139 20.38 -9.19 5.03
N LYS A 140 20.15 -8.26 4.10
CA LYS A 140 19.90 -6.85 4.42
C LYS A 140 18.54 -6.64 5.07
N ILE A 141 17.50 -7.35 4.61
CA ILE A 141 16.18 -7.35 5.27
C ILE A 141 16.30 -7.86 6.71
N ALA A 142 17.02 -8.95 6.94
CA ALA A 142 17.23 -9.47 8.29
C ALA A 142 17.99 -8.47 9.19
N GLN A 143 18.97 -7.74 8.64
CA GLN A 143 19.63 -6.65 9.35
C GLN A 143 18.62 -5.54 9.73
N CYS A 144 17.79 -5.08 8.80
CA CYS A 144 16.76 -4.07 9.09
C CYS A 144 15.81 -4.52 10.21
N VAL A 145 15.30 -5.75 10.14
CA VAL A 145 14.38 -6.30 11.14
C VAL A 145 15.05 -6.38 12.52
N LYS A 146 16.35 -6.66 12.57
CA LYS A 146 17.11 -6.68 13.84
C LYS A 146 17.31 -5.29 14.44
N GLU A 147 17.55 -4.27 13.62
CA GLU A 147 17.79 -2.89 14.09
C GLU A 147 16.52 -2.15 14.52
N VAL A 148 15.40 -2.49 13.88
CA VAL A 148 14.10 -1.83 14.03
C VAL A 148 13.15 -2.62 14.96
N GLY A 149 13.35 -3.94 15.07
CA GLY A 149 12.50 -4.85 15.83
C GLY A 149 11.35 -5.42 15.00
N ARG A 150 10.63 -6.41 15.56
CA ARG A 150 9.56 -7.14 14.84
C ARG A 150 8.39 -6.26 14.40
N ASP A 151 8.08 -5.22 15.17
CA ASP A 151 6.92 -4.35 14.94
C ASP A 151 7.27 -3.01 14.27
N GLY A 152 8.53 -2.81 13.89
CA GLY A 152 8.93 -1.53 13.31
C GLY A 152 8.84 -1.53 11.79
N VAL A 153 8.89 -0.32 11.24
CA VAL A 153 8.56 -0.04 9.84
C VAL A 153 9.83 -0.02 9.00
N ILE A 154 9.82 -0.77 7.89
CA ILE A 154 10.91 -0.79 6.93
C ILE A 154 10.41 -0.19 5.61
N THR A 155 11.08 0.85 5.13
CA THR A 155 10.80 1.49 3.84
C THR A 155 11.92 1.19 2.85
N VAL A 156 11.59 1.12 1.56
CA VAL A 156 12.55 0.87 0.48
C VAL A 156 12.55 2.05 -0.48
N GLU A 157 13.70 2.72 -0.61
CA GLU A 157 13.87 3.86 -1.53
C GLU A 157 14.80 3.50 -2.68
N GLU A 158 14.51 4.02 -3.87
CA GLU A 158 15.40 3.88 -5.03
C GLU A 158 16.49 4.94 -4.93
N SER A 159 17.75 4.51 -4.82
CA SER A 159 18.88 5.44 -4.81
C SER A 159 19.12 6.02 -6.20
N LYS A 160 19.34 7.34 -6.29
CA LYS A 160 19.67 8.05 -7.56
C LYS A 160 21.05 7.68 -8.14
N GLY A 161 21.79 6.72 -7.58
CA GLY A 161 23.12 6.30 -8.00
C GLY A 161 23.28 4.77 -8.12
N PHE A 162 24.39 4.33 -8.74
CA PHE A 162 24.77 2.91 -8.90
C PHE A 162 25.32 2.28 -7.60
N LYS A 163 24.75 2.63 -6.45
CA LYS A 163 25.19 2.09 -5.16
C LYS A 163 24.53 0.74 -4.90
N ASP A 164 25.24 -0.11 -4.17
CA ASP A 164 24.66 -1.30 -3.57
C ASP A 164 23.54 -0.92 -2.58
N LEU A 165 22.63 -1.85 -2.28
CA LEU A 165 21.51 -1.62 -1.35
C LEU A 165 22.02 -1.15 0.03
N GLU A 166 21.80 0.11 0.40
CA GLU A 166 22.23 0.66 1.70
C GLU A 166 21.08 0.53 2.72
N VAL A 167 21.43 0.30 3.99
CA VAL A 167 20.49 0.29 5.11
C VAL A 167 20.79 1.51 5.97
N GLU A 168 19.81 2.41 6.11
CA GLU A 168 19.90 3.61 6.94
C GLU A 168 18.75 3.58 7.95
N LYS A 169 19.08 3.71 9.24
CA LYS A 169 18.08 3.86 10.29
C LYS A 169 17.74 5.34 10.43
N THR A 170 16.47 5.68 10.24
CA THR A 170 15.95 7.03 10.42
C THR A 170 14.82 7.04 11.43
N ASP A 171 14.73 8.11 12.22
CA ASP A 171 13.57 8.34 13.07
C ASP A 171 12.38 8.74 12.21
N GLY A 172 11.23 8.10 12.42
CA GLY A 172 10.02 8.31 11.64
C GLY A 172 8.82 7.65 12.29
N MET A 173 7.64 7.84 11.71
CA MET A 173 6.38 7.33 12.23
C MET A 173 5.49 6.86 11.10
N GLN A 174 4.84 5.72 11.27
CA GLN A 174 3.77 5.27 10.38
C GLN A 174 2.44 5.23 11.14
N PHE A 175 1.36 5.61 10.47
CA PHE A 175 0.01 5.45 11.00
C PHE A 175 -0.98 4.99 9.91
N ASP A 176 -2.06 4.31 10.35
CA ASP A 176 -3.04 3.63 9.50
C ASP A 176 -4.11 4.59 8.94
N ARG A 177 -3.66 5.65 8.27
CA ARG A 177 -4.51 6.55 7.49
C ARG A 177 -3.83 6.82 6.17
N GLY A 178 -4.50 6.53 5.06
CA GLY A 178 -4.01 6.86 3.73
C GLY A 178 -4.59 8.16 3.16
N TYR A 179 -4.32 8.38 1.88
CA TYR A 179 -4.78 9.56 1.16
C TYR A 179 -6.31 9.63 1.10
N LEU A 180 -6.86 10.83 1.25
CA LEU A 180 -8.31 11.07 1.14
C LEU A 180 -8.84 10.91 -0.29
N SER A 181 -7.98 11.09 -1.28
CA SER A 181 -8.33 11.02 -2.70
C SER A 181 -7.23 10.34 -3.51
N PRO A 182 -7.53 9.32 -4.33
CA PRO A 182 -6.57 8.71 -5.24
C PRO A 182 -5.96 9.69 -6.24
N TYR A 183 -6.61 10.84 -6.46
CA TYR A 183 -6.07 11.87 -7.34
C TYR A 183 -4.82 12.55 -6.78
N PHE A 184 -4.47 12.35 -5.51
CA PHE A 184 -3.20 12.85 -4.95
C PHE A 184 -1.99 12.01 -5.35
N VAL A 185 -2.19 10.77 -5.82
CA VAL A 185 -1.11 9.85 -6.23
C VAL A 185 -0.11 10.55 -7.16
N THR A 186 1.17 10.50 -6.80
CA THR A 186 2.27 11.04 -7.63
C THR A 186 2.89 9.95 -8.49
N ASN A 187 2.96 8.71 -7.98
CA ASN A 187 3.41 7.55 -8.71
C ASN A 187 2.23 6.64 -9.06
N ALA A 188 1.75 6.73 -10.30
CA ALA A 188 0.61 5.96 -10.79
C ALA A 188 0.88 4.46 -10.91
N GLU A 189 2.14 4.03 -11.04
CA GLU A 189 2.50 2.61 -11.12
C GLU A 189 2.40 1.94 -9.76
N LYS A 190 2.94 2.59 -8.73
CA LYS A 190 2.94 2.08 -7.35
C LYS A 190 1.70 2.50 -6.55
N MET A 191 0.83 3.35 -7.12
CA MET A 191 -0.38 3.89 -6.49
C MET A 191 -0.11 4.55 -5.13
N LEU A 192 0.91 5.39 -5.09
CA LEU A 192 1.37 6.05 -3.86
C LEU A 192 1.70 7.53 -4.08
N VAL A 193 1.67 8.30 -3.01
CA VAL A 193 2.16 9.68 -2.95
C VAL A 193 3.55 9.64 -2.36
N GLU A 194 4.53 10.24 -3.04
CA GLU A 194 5.88 10.49 -2.53
C GLU A 194 6.15 11.99 -2.57
N PHE A 195 6.53 12.54 -1.43
CA PHE A 195 7.01 13.91 -1.32
C PHE A 195 8.43 13.94 -0.76
N GLU A 196 9.31 14.68 -1.43
CA GLU A 196 10.67 14.98 -0.98
C GLU A 196 10.66 16.37 -0.34
N ASN A 197 11.17 16.48 0.89
CA ASN A 197 11.19 17.69 1.71
C ASN A 197 9.83 18.43 1.80
N PRO A 198 8.70 17.78 2.15
CA PRO A 198 7.42 18.47 2.28
C PRO A 198 7.36 19.39 3.51
N TYR A 199 6.43 20.34 3.45
CA TYR A 199 5.84 20.95 4.63
C TYR A 199 4.70 20.08 5.17
N ILE A 200 4.53 20.05 6.49
CA ILE A 200 3.50 19.27 7.17
C ILE A 200 2.64 20.22 8.00
N PHE A 201 1.36 20.31 7.63
CA PHE A 201 0.36 21.08 8.34
C PHE A 201 -0.51 20.16 9.20
N LEU A 202 -0.61 20.46 10.49
CA LEU A 202 -1.32 19.65 11.49
C LEU A 202 -2.47 20.44 12.12
N THR A 203 -3.67 19.86 12.10
CA THR A 203 -4.85 20.47 12.73
C THR A 203 -5.79 19.41 13.30
N GLU A 204 -6.37 19.71 14.47
CA GLU A 204 -7.44 18.91 15.07
C GLU A 204 -8.81 19.23 14.46
N LYS A 205 -8.93 20.32 13.69
CA LYS A 205 -10.20 20.76 13.11
C LYS A 205 -10.44 20.16 11.74
N LYS A 206 -11.72 20.05 11.37
CA LYS A 206 -12.13 19.74 10.00
C LYS A 206 -11.91 20.91 9.06
N ILE A 207 -11.51 20.62 7.83
CA ILE A 207 -11.30 21.61 6.77
C ILE A 207 -12.36 21.39 5.69
N ASN A 208 -13.38 22.26 5.69
CA ASN A 208 -14.49 22.20 4.73
C ASN A 208 -14.37 23.28 3.65
N LEU A 209 -13.78 24.43 4.02
CA LEU A 209 -13.57 25.59 3.17
C LEU A 209 -12.09 25.82 2.92
N VAL A 210 -11.72 26.10 1.66
CA VAL A 210 -10.33 26.36 1.28
C VAL A 210 -9.82 27.70 1.81
N GLN A 211 -10.71 28.67 2.06
CA GLN A 211 -10.37 30.02 2.53
C GLN A 211 -9.52 30.00 3.80
N ASN A 212 -9.83 29.11 4.74
CA ASN A 212 -9.14 28.98 6.02
C ASN A 212 -7.65 28.61 5.87
N ILE A 213 -7.31 27.90 4.78
CA ILE A 213 -5.95 27.42 4.52
C ILE A 213 -5.30 28.12 3.33
N LEU A 214 -6.01 29.04 2.67
CA LEU A 214 -5.54 29.73 1.47
C LEU A 214 -4.19 30.43 1.69
N PRO A 215 -3.95 31.14 2.82
CA PRO A 215 -2.65 31.76 3.08
C PRO A 215 -1.50 30.73 3.12
N ILE A 216 -1.75 29.56 3.70
CA ILE A 216 -0.78 28.46 3.76
C ILE A 216 -0.49 27.95 2.35
N LEU A 217 -1.54 27.69 1.55
CA LEU A 217 -1.40 27.18 0.18
C LEU A 217 -0.61 28.14 -0.71
N GLU A 218 -0.85 29.44 -0.61
CA GLU A 218 -0.11 30.45 -1.38
C GLU A 218 1.37 30.49 -1.01
N ASN A 219 1.67 30.47 0.29
CA ASN A 219 3.05 30.51 0.77
C ASN A 219 3.82 29.24 0.37
N VAL A 220 3.17 28.07 0.45
CA VAL A 220 3.75 26.81 -0.01
C VAL A 220 3.95 26.83 -1.52
N ALA A 221 2.96 27.28 -2.30
CA ALA A 221 3.08 27.37 -3.76
C ALA A 221 4.29 28.23 -4.18
N ARG A 222 4.53 29.36 -3.50
CA ARG A 222 5.70 30.22 -3.74
C ARG A 222 7.03 29.54 -3.40
N SER A 223 7.04 28.67 -2.37
CA SER A 223 8.24 27.93 -1.98
C SER A 223 8.61 26.81 -2.95
N GLY A 224 7.66 26.34 -3.77
CA GLY A 224 7.83 25.21 -4.68
C GLY A 224 7.94 23.84 -3.99
N ARG A 225 7.78 23.77 -2.66
CA ARG A 225 7.83 22.52 -1.89
C ARG A 225 6.45 21.87 -1.80
N PRO A 226 6.35 20.54 -1.67
CA PRO A 226 5.08 19.86 -1.46
C PRO A 226 4.49 20.16 -0.07
N LEU A 227 3.18 19.96 0.09
CA LEU A 227 2.47 20.09 1.36
C LEU A 227 1.68 18.82 1.69
N LEU A 228 1.90 18.29 2.89
CA LEU A 228 1.04 17.30 3.53
C LEU A 228 0.12 17.99 4.53
N ILE A 229 -1.19 17.75 4.42
CA ILE A 229 -2.19 18.19 5.40
C ILE A 229 -2.67 16.98 6.20
N ILE A 230 -2.49 17.02 7.52
CA ILE A 230 -3.05 16.06 8.47
C ILE A 230 -4.10 16.77 9.32
N ALA A 231 -5.37 16.44 9.09
CA ALA A 231 -6.52 17.08 9.72
C ALA A 231 -7.49 16.05 10.29
N GLU A 232 -8.42 16.43 11.19
CA GLU A 232 -9.52 15.53 11.56
C GLU A 232 -10.24 15.00 10.31
N ASP A 233 -10.57 15.90 9.39
CA ASP A 233 -11.10 15.57 8.08
C ASP A 233 -10.86 16.70 7.08
N VAL A 234 -10.80 16.37 5.80
CA VAL A 234 -10.80 17.35 4.70
C VAL A 234 -11.89 16.95 3.71
N GLU A 235 -12.96 17.74 3.65
CA GLU A 235 -14.17 17.40 2.93
C GLU A 235 -14.72 18.55 2.09
N GLY A 236 -15.71 18.24 1.24
CA GLY A 236 -16.45 19.23 0.46
C GLY A 236 -15.63 20.04 -0.54
N GLU A 237 -15.77 21.36 -0.45
CA GLU A 237 -15.13 22.32 -1.36
C GLU A 237 -13.60 22.31 -1.22
N ALA A 238 -13.09 22.20 0.02
CA ALA A 238 -11.66 22.17 0.29
C ALA A 238 -10.98 20.99 -0.43
N LEU A 239 -11.49 19.77 -0.26
CA LEU A 239 -10.92 18.57 -0.90
C LEU A 239 -10.95 18.69 -2.43
N SER A 240 -12.08 19.13 -2.98
CA SER A 240 -12.25 19.29 -4.44
C SER A 240 -11.26 20.30 -5.01
N THR A 241 -11.04 21.42 -4.30
CA THR A 241 -10.11 22.47 -4.71
C THR A 241 -8.66 22.02 -4.64
N LEU A 242 -8.27 21.28 -3.59
CA LEU A 242 -6.92 20.72 -3.46
C LEU A 242 -6.62 19.73 -4.60
N VAL A 243 -7.57 18.84 -4.90
CA VAL A 243 -7.44 17.87 -6.00
C VAL A 243 -7.29 18.58 -7.35
N LEU A 244 -8.14 19.58 -7.64
CA LEU A 244 -8.08 20.32 -8.90
C LEU A 244 -6.77 21.10 -9.06
N ASN A 245 -6.26 21.73 -8.00
CA ASN A 245 -4.98 22.44 -8.05
C ASN A 245 -3.79 21.52 -8.27
N LYS A 246 -3.80 20.33 -7.64
CA LYS A 246 -2.80 19.30 -7.88
C LYS A 246 -2.82 18.82 -9.33
N LEU A 247 -4.00 18.56 -9.89
CA LEU A 247 -4.14 18.11 -11.29
C LEU A 247 -3.70 19.18 -12.30
N ARG A 248 -3.85 20.46 -11.97
CA ARG A 248 -3.36 21.58 -12.79
C ARG A 248 -1.86 21.83 -12.65
N GLY A 249 -1.16 21.11 -11.76
CA GLY A 249 0.27 21.24 -11.54
C GLY A 249 0.69 22.50 -10.78
N GLY A 250 -0.25 23.28 -10.23
CA GLY A 250 0.04 24.52 -9.52
C GLY A 250 0.50 24.32 -8.08
N LEU A 251 0.15 23.18 -7.46
CA LEU A 251 0.52 22.86 -6.09
C LEU A 251 0.65 21.35 -5.90
N GLN A 252 1.78 20.89 -5.36
CA GLN A 252 1.93 19.50 -4.93
C GLN A 252 1.39 19.38 -3.50
N VAL A 253 0.19 18.81 -3.36
CA VAL A 253 -0.49 18.66 -2.07
C VAL A 253 -1.13 17.29 -1.92
N ALA A 254 -1.12 16.76 -0.70
CA ALA A 254 -1.90 15.60 -0.30
C ALA A 254 -2.54 15.84 1.07
N ALA A 255 -3.69 15.22 1.29
CA ALA A 255 -4.42 15.30 2.54
C ALA A 255 -4.74 13.90 3.08
N VAL A 256 -4.53 13.73 4.38
CA VAL A 256 -4.78 12.49 5.13
C VAL A 256 -5.57 12.81 6.39
N LYS A 257 -6.37 11.86 6.87
CA LYS A 257 -7.01 12.01 8.19
C LYS A 257 -6.00 11.82 9.29
N ALA A 258 -6.20 12.53 10.39
CA ALA A 258 -5.45 12.33 11.62
C ALA A 258 -5.70 10.90 12.16
N PRO A 259 -4.68 10.26 12.74
CA PRO A 259 -4.85 8.98 13.40
C PRO A 259 -5.59 9.11 14.74
N GLY A 260 -6.23 8.04 15.18
CA GLY A 260 -6.99 8.04 16.44
C GLY A 260 -8.31 8.81 16.38
N PHE A 261 -8.94 8.98 17.56
CA PHE A 261 -10.19 9.70 17.78
C PHE A 261 -10.17 10.33 19.18
N GLY A 262 -10.88 11.45 19.37
CA GLY A 262 -10.97 12.13 20.68
C GLY A 262 -9.60 12.53 21.22
N ASP A 263 -9.37 12.30 22.52
CA ASP A 263 -8.11 12.66 23.18
C ASP A 263 -6.90 11.91 22.59
N ARG A 264 -7.07 10.65 22.17
CA ARG A 264 -5.99 9.90 21.50
C ARG A 264 -5.53 10.58 20.21
N ARG A 265 -6.42 11.24 19.48
CA ARG A 265 -6.03 12.00 18.28
C ARG A 265 -5.19 13.21 18.64
N LYS A 266 -5.52 13.90 19.74
CA LYS A 266 -4.74 15.05 20.22
C LYS A 266 -3.32 14.61 20.57
N ASP A 267 -3.20 13.54 21.35
CA ASP A 267 -1.91 12.98 21.76
C ASP A 267 -1.08 12.57 20.53
N MET A 268 -1.66 11.81 19.61
CA MET A 268 -0.96 11.37 18.39
C MET A 268 -0.56 12.52 17.46
N LEU A 269 -1.40 13.57 17.32
CA LEU A 269 -1.03 14.76 16.55
C LEU A 269 0.10 15.53 17.23
N GLY A 270 0.12 15.57 18.56
CA GLY A 270 1.23 16.09 19.34
C GLY A 270 2.54 15.34 19.08
N ASP A 271 2.49 14.00 19.07
CA ASP A 271 3.65 13.17 18.76
C ASP A 271 4.17 13.45 17.34
N ILE A 272 3.28 13.49 16.34
CA ILE A 272 3.64 13.82 14.96
C ILE A 272 4.25 15.22 14.87
N ALA A 273 3.71 16.20 15.60
CA ALA A 273 4.25 17.56 15.61
C ALA A 273 5.69 17.61 16.14
N VAL A 274 5.99 16.87 17.21
CA VAL A 274 7.33 16.79 17.78
C VAL A 274 8.30 16.13 16.79
N ILE A 275 7.91 15.02 16.16
CA ILE A 275 8.76 14.31 15.18
C ILE A 275 9.02 15.18 13.94
N ALA A 276 8.00 15.85 13.44
CA ALA A 276 8.10 16.72 12.26
C ALA A 276 8.70 18.10 12.58
N GLY A 277 8.94 18.44 13.85
CA GLY A 277 9.36 19.78 14.27
C GLY A 277 8.33 20.88 13.98
N ALA A 278 7.04 20.54 13.91
CA ALA A 278 5.97 21.52 13.76
C ALA A 278 5.79 22.30 15.06
N LYS A 279 5.61 23.62 14.96
CA LYS A 279 5.53 24.48 16.15
C LYS A 279 4.18 24.38 16.85
N TYR A 280 3.11 24.15 16.08
CA TYR A 280 1.75 24.07 16.60
C TYR A 280 0.96 22.96 15.91
N VAL A 281 0.07 22.34 16.68
CA VAL A 281 -1.11 21.65 16.17
C VAL A 281 -2.28 22.60 16.34
N VAL A 282 -2.95 22.97 15.25
CA VAL A 282 -4.10 23.89 15.35
C VAL A 282 -5.25 23.20 16.07
N ASN A 283 -5.63 23.69 17.24
CA ASN A 283 -6.74 23.18 18.02
C ASN A 283 -7.60 24.34 18.56
N ASP A 284 -8.64 24.02 19.34
CA ASP A 284 -9.53 25.05 19.93
C ASP A 284 -8.95 25.69 21.21
N GLU A 285 -7.96 25.04 21.84
CA GLU A 285 -7.33 25.50 23.08
C GLU A 285 -6.25 26.56 22.81
N LEU A 286 -5.55 26.43 21.68
CA LEU A 286 -4.62 27.42 21.16
C LEU A 286 -5.40 28.50 20.42
N ALA A 287 -5.24 29.76 20.82
CA ALA A 287 -5.85 30.92 20.16
C ALA A 287 -5.22 31.25 18.78
N VAL A 288 -4.69 30.25 18.08
CA VAL A 288 -4.03 30.37 16.77
C VAL A 288 -5.03 30.00 15.69
N LYS A 289 -5.29 30.92 14.74
CA LYS A 289 -6.13 30.64 13.58
C LYS A 289 -5.28 30.02 12.46
N MET A 290 -5.92 29.21 11.61
CA MET A 290 -5.27 28.62 10.43
C MET A 290 -4.72 29.69 9.47
N GLU A 291 -5.38 30.84 9.40
CA GLU A 291 -5.04 31.97 8.53
C GLU A 291 -3.73 32.65 8.94
N ASP A 292 -3.35 32.58 10.22
CA ASP A 292 -2.19 33.26 10.79
C ASP A 292 -0.91 32.41 10.71
N ILE A 293 -1.00 31.19 10.17
CA ILE A 293 0.09 30.22 10.15
C ILE A 293 1.11 30.58 9.09
N THR A 294 2.37 30.64 9.50
CA THR A 294 3.51 30.90 8.63
C THR A 294 4.24 29.61 8.28
N LEU A 295 5.09 29.65 7.24
CA LEU A 295 5.89 28.48 6.83
C LEU A 295 6.82 27.97 7.95
N SER A 296 7.25 28.84 8.86
CA SER A 296 8.09 28.46 10.01
C SER A 296 7.34 27.71 11.11
N ASP A 297 6.00 27.75 11.10
CA ASP A 297 5.19 27.03 12.07
C ASP A 297 4.85 25.60 11.59
N LEU A 298 5.01 25.33 10.29
CA LEU A 298 4.79 24.02 9.69
C LEU A 298 5.92 23.05 10.02
N GLY A 299 5.58 21.78 10.18
CA GLY A 299 6.56 20.71 10.29
C GLY A 299 7.26 20.43 8.96
N THR A 300 8.33 19.65 9.01
CA THR A 300 9.01 19.17 7.82
C THR A 300 9.55 17.75 8.03
N ALA A 301 9.71 17.02 6.93
CA ALA A 301 10.31 15.70 6.91
C ALA A 301 11.22 15.58 5.69
N LYS A 302 12.17 14.64 5.72
CA LYS A 302 13.02 14.33 4.55
C LYS A 302 12.19 13.76 3.41
N ASN A 303 11.40 12.72 3.72
CA ASN A 303 10.50 12.05 2.80
C ASN A 303 9.17 11.76 3.50
N VAL A 304 8.08 11.75 2.73
CA VAL A 304 6.75 11.31 3.17
C VAL A 304 6.17 10.39 2.11
N ARG A 305 5.57 9.29 2.56
CA ARG A 305 4.91 8.31 1.70
C ARG A 305 3.49 8.03 2.16
N ILE A 306 2.56 8.11 1.23
CA ILE A 306 1.13 7.91 1.54
C ILE A 306 0.58 6.87 0.57
N THR A 307 0.09 5.78 1.13
CA THR A 307 -0.64 4.74 0.42
C THR A 307 -2.15 4.95 0.62
N LYS A 308 -2.95 4.01 0.11
CA LYS A 308 -4.40 4.02 0.35
C LYS A 308 -4.75 3.84 1.83
N ASP A 309 -3.91 3.11 2.57
CA ASP A 309 -4.23 2.64 3.91
C ASP A 309 -3.30 3.23 4.99
N THR A 310 -2.08 3.64 4.62
CA THR A 310 -1.03 4.09 5.56
C THR A 310 -0.36 5.38 5.11
N THR A 311 0.19 6.12 6.08
CA THR A 311 1.11 7.25 5.89
C THR A 311 2.37 7.00 6.70
N THR A 312 3.54 7.21 6.08
CA THR A 312 4.88 7.05 6.65
C THR A 312 5.72 8.30 6.40
#